data_AF-A0A4D6MHP1-F1
#
_entry.id   AF-A0A4D6MHP1-F1
#
_cell.length_a   1.000
_cell.length_b   1.000
_cell.length_c   1.000
_cell.angle_alpha   90.00
_cell.angle_beta   90.00
_cell.angle_gamma   90.00
#
_symmetry.space_group_name_H-M   'P 1'
#
loop_
_entity.id
_entity.type
_entity.pdbx_description
1 polymer ?
#
loop_
_entity_poly.entity_id
_entity_poly.type
_entity_poly.pdbx_seq_one_letter_code
_entity_poly.pdbx_strand_id
1 'polypeptide(L)'
;METNYDELKEKNDGLESELEDLKGHIIQEHINEFQKDLRQAAFFCKEVDVFDARFDVNKDVVDNRLVNELHSSPEEEADKVAATDDANPVDDGVVVVEVDANLVV
;
A
#
# COMPACT_ATOMS: atom_id res chain seq x y z
N MET A 1 -2.54 33.23 48.71
CA MET A 1 -2.25 31.80 48.96
C MET A 1 -3.27 30.94 48.24
N GLU A 2 -4.58 31.13 48.48
CA GLU A 2 -5.68 30.46 47.74
C GLU A 2 -5.52 30.50 46.22
N THR A 3 -5.26 31.70 45.66
CA THR A 3 -5.19 31.93 44.22
C THR A 3 -4.09 31.12 43.51
N ASN A 4 -3.00 30.80 44.21
CA ASN A 4 -1.91 29.99 43.64
C ASN A 4 -2.27 28.49 43.65
N TYR A 5 -3.12 28.06 44.58
CA TYR A 5 -3.62 26.70 44.62
C TYR A 5 -4.65 26.45 43.53
N ASP A 6 -5.58 27.40 43.32
CA ASP A 6 -6.59 27.32 42.26
C ASP A 6 -5.93 27.27 40.87
N GLU A 7 -4.94 28.13 40.63
CA GLU A 7 -4.19 28.14 39.35
C GLU A 7 -3.40 26.83 39.14
N LEU A 8 -2.82 26.27 40.21
CA LEU A 8 -2.12 24.98 40.12
C LEU A 8 -3.09 23.83 39.83
N LYS A 9 -4.28 23.86 40.45
CA LYS A 9 -5.32 22.85 40.23
C LYS A 9 -5.83 22.90 38.79
N GLU A 10 -6.16 24.09 38.29
CA GLU A 10 -6.62 24.26 36.90
C GLU A 10 -5.57 23.74 35.89
N LYS A 11 -4.28 24.04 36.12
CA LYS A 11 -3.20 23.49 35.29
C LYS A 11 -3.11 21.97 35.37
N ASN A 12 -3.29 21.39 36.56
CA ASN A 12 -3.26 19.94 36.72
C ASN A 12 -4.43 19.26 36.02
N ASP A 13 -5.64 19.81 36.15
CA ASP A 13 -6.84 19.31 35.47
C ASP A 13 -6.67 19.42 33.93
N GLY A 14 -6.05 20.50 33.45
CA GLY A 14 -5.69 20.66 32.03
C GLY A 14 -4.69 19.61 31.54
N LEU A 15 -3.60 19.38 32.28
CA LEU A 15 -2.61 18.36 31.95
C LEU A 15 -3.19 16.93 31.98
N GLU A 16 -4.12 16.65 32.89
CA GLU A 16 -4.80 15.36 32.96
C GLU A 16 -5.66 15.12 31.71
N SER A 17 -6.36 16.15 31.23
CA SER A 17 -7.12 16.08 29.97
C SER A 17 -6.20 15.86 28.77
N GLU A 18 -5.12 16.63 28.64
CA GLU A 18 -4.16 16.49 27.53
C GLU A 18 -3.50 15.10 27.52
N LEU A 19 -3.20 14.55 28.70
CA LEU A 19 -2.65 13.21 28.83
C LEU A 19 -3.62 12.13 28.34
N GLU A 20 -4.91 12.28 28.65
CA GLU A 20 -5.92 11.32 28.19
C GLU A 20 -6.12 11.40 26.67
N ASP A 21 -6.16 12.61 26.11
CA ASP A 21 -6.21 12.82 24.67
C ASP A 21 -4.99 12.19 23.98
N LEU A 22 -3.79 12.39 24.53
CA LEU A 22 -2.55 11.84 23.97
C LEU A 22 -2.57 10.29 23.97
N LYS A 23 -3.04 9.66 25.04
CA LYS A 23 -3.20 8.19 25.07
C LYS A 23 -4.16 7.72 23.99
N GLY A 24 -5.29 8.41 23.81
CA GLY A 24 -6.25 8.11 22.76
C GLY A 24 -5.62 8.16 21.36
N HIS A 25 -4.82 9.19 21.09
CA HIS A 25 -4.11 9.33 19.82
C HIS A 25 -3.12 8.18 19.57
N ILE A 26 -2.29 7.82 20.55
CA ILE A 26 -1.32 6.73 20.42
C ILE A 26 -2.02 5.39 20.12
N ILE A 27 -3.10 5.10 20.85
CA ILE A 27 -3.87 3.86 20.62
C ILE A 27 -4.46 3.84 19.22
N GLN A 28 -5.02 4.95 18.76
CA GLN A 28 -5.63 5.03 17.44
C GLN A 28 -4.60 4.86 16.32
N GLU A 29 -3.42 5.48 16.46
CA GLU A 29 -2.31 5.35 15.51
C GLU A 29 -1.88 3.88 15.38
N HIS A 30 -1.67 3.18 16.50
CA HIS A 30 -1.31 1.75 16.49
C HIS A 30 -2.40 0.87 15.86
N ILE A 31 -3.68 1.15 16.12
CA ILE A 31 -4.79 0.44 15.48
C ILE A 31 -4.75 0.63 13.97
N ASN A 32 -4.53 1.87 13.51
CA ASN A 32 -4.51 2.21 12.10
C ASN A 32 -3.35 1.51 11.37
N GLU A 33 -2.14 1.56 11.94
CA GLU A 33 -0.95 0.90 11.38
C GLU A 33 -1.11 -0.63 11.37
N PHE A 34 -1.62 -1.23 12.44
CA PHE A 34 -1.86 -2.68 12.46
C PHE A 34 -2.88 -3.12 11.42
N GLN A 35 -3.95 -2.34 11.22
CA GLN A 35 -4.92 -2.61 10.16
C GLN A 35 -4.31 -2.47 8.76
N LYS A 36 -3.37 -1.53 8.58
CA LYS A 36 -2.63 -1.37 7.33
C LYS A 36 -1.79 -2.61 7.04
N ASP A 37 -1.02 -3.08 8.01
CA ASP A 37 -0.19 -4.28 7.88
C ASP A 37 -1.04 -5.51 7.54
N LEU A 38 -2.23 -5.66 8.16
CA LEU A 38 -3.16 -6.74 7.83
C LEU A 38 -3.65 -6.66 6.38
N ARG A 39 -3.97 -5.45 5.87
CA ARG A 39 -4.36 -5.26 4.47
C ARG A 39 -3.22 -5.62 3.53
N GLN A 40 -2.00 -5.17 3.82
CA GLN A 40 -0.80 -5.51 3.04
C GLN A 40 -0.56 -7.02 3.04
N ALA A 41 -0.55 -7.65 4.22
CA ALA A 41 -0.37 -9.09 4.34
C ALA A 41 -1.44 -9.84 3.54
N ALA A 42 -2.72 -9.50 3.68
CA ALA A 42 -3.80 -10.11 2.92
C ALA A 42 -3.64 -9.92 1.39
N PHE A 43 -3.18 -8.75 0.94
CA PHE A 43 -2.90 -8.46 -0.46
C PHE A 43 -1.76 -9.32 -1.02
N PHE A 44 -0.76 -9.63 -0.19
CA PHE A 44 0.46 -10.34 -0.58
C PHE A 44 0.47 -11.85 -0.28
N CYS A 45 -0.43 -12.37 0.54
CA CYS A 45 -0.35 -13.67 1.25
C CYS A 45 -0.23 -14.98 0.44
N LYS A 46 0.17 -14.96 -0.84
CA LYS A 46 0.58 -16.18 -1.56
C LYS A 46 2.07 -16.26 -1.89
N GLU A 47 2.84 -15.18 -1.88
CA GLU A 47 4.16 -15.17 -2.56
C GLU A 47 5.24 -14.29 -1.90
N VAL A 48 5.05 -13.82 -0.66
CA VAL A 48 5.83 -12.67 -0.13
C VAL A 48 6.27 -12.89 1.32
N ASP A 49 7.56 -12.67 1.57
CA ASP A 49 8.18 -12.69 2.90
C ASP A 49 7.95 -11.36 3.65
N VAL A 50 7.98 -11.36 4.99
CA VAL A 50 7.73 -10.14 5.80
C VAL A 50 8.82 -9.06 5.62
N PHE A 51 10.02 -9.43 5.18
CA PHE A 51 11.09 -8.49 4.84
C PHE A 51 11.10 -8.11 3.35
N ASP A 52 10.13 -8.58 2.57
CA ASP A 52 10.02 -8.23 1.17
C ASP A 52 9.73 -6.73 1.03
N ALA A 53 10.42 -6.07 0.09
CA ALA A 53 10.28 -4.64 -0.18
C ALA A 53 8.85 -4.23 -0.59
N ARG A 54 7.97 -5.20 -0.88
CA ARG A 54 6.54 -5.01 -1.07
C ARG A 54 5.81 -4.57 0.20
N PHE A 55 6.30 -4.96 1.38
CA PHE A 55 5.87 -4.39 2.66
C PHE A 55 6.59 -3.04 2.85
N ASP A 56 5.94 -1.98 2.37
CA ASP A 56 6.39 -0.61 2.56
C ASP A 56 5.44 0.09 3.53
N VAL A 57 5.94 0.44 4.70
CA VAL A 57 5.16 1.12 5.75
C VAL A 57 4.62 2.48 5.28
N ASN A 58 5.14 3.06 4.21
CA ASN A 58 4.62 4.31 3.65
C ASN A 58 3.45 4.09 2.68
N LYS A 59 3.11 2.83 2.38
CA LYS A 59 2.04 2.46 1.44
C LYS A 59 0.87 1.80 2.15
N ASP A 60 -0.33 2.00 1.60
CA ASP A 60 -1.55 1.32 2.01
C ASP A 60 -2.21 0.62 0.83
N VAL A 61 -3.06 -0.37 1.09
CA VAL A 61 -3.88 -1.04 0.08
C VAL A 61 -5.25 -0.39 0.04
N VAL A 62 -5.54 0.35 -1.03
CA VAL A 62 -6.83 0.99 -1.31
C VAL A 62 -7.35 0.47 -2.65
N ASP A 63 -8.59 -0.01 -2.70
CA ASP A 63 -9.20 -0.58 -3.91
C ASP A 63 -8.35 -1.65 -4.63
N ASN A 64 -7.64 -2.47 -3.84
CA ASN A 64 -6.68 -3.49 -4.30
C ASN A 64 -5.45 -2.92 -5.06
N ARG A 65 -5.06 -1.67 -4.78
CA ARG A 65 -3.84 -1.03 -5.27
C ARG A 65 -3.00 -0.53 -4.11
N LEU A 66 -1.68 -0.60 -4.25
CA LEU A 66 -0.76 0.03 -3.31
C LEU A 66 -0.67 1.52 -3.62
N VAL A 67 -1.00 2.35 -2.64
CA VAL A 67 -1.00 3.81 -2.73
C VAL A 67 -0.06 4.38 -1.67
N ASN A 68 0.71 5.41 -2.02
CA ASN A 68 1.59 6.10 -1.08
C ASN A 68 0.78 7.08 -0.22
N GLU A 69 0.86 6.96 1.10
CA GLU A 69 0.19 7.90 2.01
C GLU A 69 0.73 9.33 1.88
N LEU A 70 2.03 9.47 1.57
CA LEU A 70 2.70 10.77 1.57
C LEU A 70 2.38 11.62 0.32
N HIS A 71 1.87 11.00 -0.75
CA HIS A 71 1.75 11.62 -2.08
C HIS A 71 0.40 11.40 -2.78
N SER A 72 -0.68 11.17 -2.05
CA SER A 72 -2.04 11.00 -2.60
C SER A 72 -2.67 12.28 -3.18
N SER A 73 -1.88 13.09 -3.88
CA SER A 73 -2.38 14.05 -4.87
C SER A 73 -2.87 13.27 -6.10
N PRO A 74 -4.01 13.62 -6.70
CA PRO A 74 -4.59 12.90 -7.84
C PRO A 74 -3.74 12.91 -9.13
N GLU A 75 -2.54 13.49 -9.12
CA GLU A 75 -1.68 13.69 -10.29
C GLU A 75 -0.79 12.46 -10.62
N GLU A 76 -0.64 11.49 -9.70
CA GLU A 76 0.16 10.28 -9.92
C GLU A 76 -0.66 9.08 -10.47
N GLU A 77 -1.86 9.32 -11.02
CA GLU A 77 -2.68 8.30 -11.73
C GLU A 77 -2.66 8.51 -13.26
N ALA A 78 -1.67 9.23 -13.80
CA ALA A 78 -1.60 9.54 -15.24
C ALA A 78 -0.55 8.75 -16.05
N ASP A 79 0.41 8.05 -15.42
CA ASP A 79 1.61 7.59 -16.15
C ASP A 79 1.71 6.08 -16.42
N LYS A 80 0.56 5.41 -16.61
CA LYS A 80 0.50 4.09 -17.26
C LYS A 80 -0.71 3.91 -18.18
N VAL A 81 -0.93 4.85 -19.09
CA VAL A 81 -1.68 4.59 -20.33
C VAL A 81 -0.92 5.16 -21.52
N ALA A 82 0.07 4.42 -22.01
CA ALA A 82 0.55 4.58 -23.38
C ALA A 82 0.64 3.18 -24.00
N ALA A 83 -0.43 2.82 -24.69
CA ALA A 83 -0.39 1.82 -25.74
C ALA A 83 0.61 2.29 -26.81
N THR A 84 1.47 1.38 -27.26
CA THR A 84 1.98 1.41 -28.64
C THR A 84 1.55 0.11 -29.28
N ASP A 85 0.35 0.13 -29.86
CA ASP A 85 0.09 -0.66 -31.06
C ASP A 85 0.98 -0.12 -32.19
N ASP A 86 1.31 -1.02 -33.12
CA ASP A 86 1.79 -0.79 -34.50
C ASP A 86 3.27 -1.08 -34.80
N ALA A 87 3.56 -2.25 -35.37
CA ALA A 87 3.82 -2.39 -36.82
C ALA A 87 4.41 -3.78 -37.14
N ASN A 88 3.64 -4.57 -37.89
CA ASN A 88 4.07 -5.82 -38.53
C ASN A 88 4.90 -5.51 -39.80
N PRO A 89 6.07 -6.12 -40.04
CA PRO A 89 6.54 -6.33 -41.40
C PRO A 89 6.16 -7.74 -41.85
N VAL A 90 5.26 -7.79 -42.84
CA VAL A 90 5.10 -8.94 -43.75
C VAL A 90 6.46 -9.19 -44.40
N ASP A 91 7.01 -10.39 -44.24
CA ASP A 91 7.89 -10.98 -45.24
C ASP A 91 7.45 -12.42 -45.53
N ASP A 92 7.32 -12.66 -46.82
CA ASP A 92 6.66 -13.77 -47.48
C ASP A 92 7.71 -14.88 -47.71
N GLY A 93 7.48 -16.05 -47.13
CA GLY A 93 8.46 -17.14 -47.13
C GLY A 93 7.85 -18.48 -46.77
N VAL A 94 6.89 -18.93 -47.57
CA VAL A 94 6.35 -20.29 -47.56
C VAL A 94 7.47 -21.33 -47.69
N VAL A 95 7.65 -22.18 -46.68
CA VAL A 95 7.92 -23.61 -46.89
C VAL A 95 7.19 -24.40 -45.79
N VAL A 96 6.04 -24.94 -46.15
CA VAL A 96 5.38 -26.01 -45.40
C VAL A 96 6.20 -27.27 -45.61
N VAL A 97 6.74 -27.87 -44.55
CA VAL A 97 7.13 -29.28 -44.59
C VAL A 97 6.18 -30.02 -43.66
N GLU A 98 5.10 -30.49 -44.26
CA GLU A 98 4.34 -31.62 -43.73
C GLU A 98 5.29 -32.83 -43.71
N VAL A 99 5.48 -33.44 -42.54
CA VAL A 99 5.92 -34.83 -42.47
C VAL A 99 4.80 -35.62 -41.82
N ASP A 100 4.06 -36.31 -42.69
CA ASP A 100 3.00 -37.23 -42.34
C ASP A 100 3.53 -38.47 -41.58
N ALA A 101 2.61 -39.11 -40.87
CA ALA A 101 2.83 -40.16 -39.89
C ALA A 101 3.41 -41.50 -40.41
N ASN A 102 3.85 -42.31 -39.44
CA ASN A 102 4.05 -43.77 -39.41
C ASN A 102 5.47 -44.30 -39.71
N LEU A 103 6.16 -44.77 -38.66
CA LEU A 103 6.64 -46.17 -38.64
C LEU A 103 6.86 -46.68 -37.20
N VAL A 104 6.19 -47.79 -36.95
CA VAL A 104 6.25 -48.71 -35.81
C VAL A 104 7.67 -49.22 -35.55
N VAL A 105 8.06 -49.30 -34.27
CA VAL A 105 8.67 -50.51 -33.66
C VAL A 105 8.15 -50.64 -32.24
#